data_AF-A0A5K7SF60-F1
#
_entry.id   AF-A0A5K7SF60-F1
#
_cell.length_a   1.000
_cell.length_b   1.000
_cell.length_c   1.000
_cell.angle_alpha   90.00
_cell.angle_beta   90.00
_cell.angle_gamma   90.00
#
_symmetry.space_group_name_H-M   'P 1'
#
loop_
_entity.id
_entity.type
_entity.pdbx_description
1 polymer ?
#
loop_
_entity_poly.entity_id
_entity_poly.type
_entity_poly.pdbx_seq_one_letter_code
_entity_poly.pdbx_strand_id
1 'polypeptide(L)'
;MQSKWLFSGFFHWLISNNNSLQIVDFLNIWGLIIIGLCLFIGFFTRVASTSGALLLLLYYVANPPFIYSLAPSEGHFYIINYNLIEAAALIVFASFHKDYLWSIQRLIAYYHSKLKEKKFPQEDNHEMLESYNDSRRELIKNLAVLPVLGVAFWGMAKKRGWISFEEKNLAAKTDGISGASMMVTKGRKISELKGKVPAGKIKNVVLSRIMAGGNLISGFAHSRDLIYVSSWLKTYFTDEKVIETLWLCEACGINTAVLRCDENTIRILDKYWKRGGKIQWLAQTYPKGSDITNVKAAIDNGAIGAFVMGNIADQIVYNKKIEDLIKPIEFIQSQGLIAGTAAHSIKVPMACVEHGIKVDFFMKTFHDNLYWSATTIDPEDSELPKQGKDHNQANDNIWCMSAPIVADFFKENTTPWIAYKVLAAGAIKPEDGFRHAFESGADFACVGMFDFQVIDNANIAYDILNSNLKRERKWYG
;
A
#
# COMPACT_ATOMS: atom_id res chain seq x y z
N MET A 1 -1.65 3.13 22.51
CA MET A 1 -0.37 3.74 22.90
C MET A 1 -0.16 3.51 24.39
N GLN A 2 0.97 2.96 24.81
CA GLN A 2 1.36 2.95 26.22
C GLN A 2 2.51 3.96 26.34
N SER A 3 2.25 5.16 26.83
CA SER A 3 3.32 6.10 27.17
C SER A 3 4.12 5.50 28.32
N LYS A 4 5.39 5.17 28.11
CA LYS A 4 6.26 4.52 29.12
C LYS A 4 7.28 5.48 29.74
N TRP A 5 7.11 6.79 29.52
CA TRP A 5 8.06 7.81 29.97
C TRP A 5 7.38 8.86 30.85
N LEU A 6 7.70 10.14 30.64
CA LEU A 6 7.44 11.22 31.57
C LEU A 6 5.94 11.45 31.60
N PHE A 7 5.37 11.57 32.79
CA PHE A 7 3.92 11.66 32.98
C PHE A 7 3.14 10.43 32.48
N SER A 8 3.77 9.26 32.32
CA SER A 8 3.09 8.01 31.93
C SER A 8 1.83 7.73 32.75
N GLY A 9 1.87 7.92 34.07
CA GLY A 9 0.70 7.77 34.95
C GLY A 9 -0.46 8.70 34.60
N PHE A 10 -0.17 9.95 34.20
CA PHE A 10 -1.19 10.90 33.75
C PHE A 10 -1.76 10.51 32.38
N PHE A 11 -0.91 10.09 31.44
CA PHE A 11 -1.36 9.63 30.12
C PHE A 11 -2.18 8.33 30.23
N HIS A 12 -1.81 7.41 31.12
CA HIS A 12 -2.60 6.21 31.40
C HIS A 12 -3.95 6.55 32.03
N TRP A 13 -3.98 7.51 32.97
CA TRP A 13 -5.22 7.99 33.56
C TRP A 13 -6.16 8.62 32.51
N LEU A 14 -5.62 9.45 31.60
CA LEU A 14 -6.38 10.05 30.50
C LEU A 14 -7.03 9.00 29.59
N ILE A 15 -6.31 7.92 29.28
CA ILE A 15 -6.81 6.83 28.44
C ILE A 15 -7.84 5.98 29.19
N SER A 16 -7.71 5.83 30.51
CA SER A 16 -8.61 5.01 31.32
C SER A 16 -10.00 5.63 31.54
N ASN A 17 -10.13 6.96 31.39
CA ASN A 17 -11.38 7.68 31.58
C ASN A 17 -11.97 8.11 30.23
N ASN A 18 -13.09 7.49 29.84
CA ASN A 18 -13.73 7.70 28.54
C ASN A 18 -14.13 9.18 28.30
N ASN A 19 -14.57 9.89 29.34
CA ASN A 19 -14.94 11.31 29.20
C ASN A 19 -13.70 12.20 28.99
N SER A 20 -12.61 11.91 29.71
CA SER A 20 -11.35 12.63 29.55
C SER A 20 -10.73 12.41 28.17
N LEU A 21 -10.78 11.17 27.67
CA LEU A 21 -10.29 10.83 26.34
C LEU A 21 -11.06 11.57 25.23
N GLN A 22 -12.40 11.60 25.30
CA GLN A 22 -13.23 12.31 24.33
C GLN A 22 -12.93 13.82 24.29
N ILE A 23 -12.72 14.44 25.46
CA ILE A 23 -12.37 15.87 25.54
C ILE A 23 -10.99 16.11 24.92
N VAL A 24 -10.00 15.27 25.23
CA VAL A 24 -8.65 15.40 24.69
C VAL A 24 -8.63 15.18 23.17
N ASP A 25 -9.35 14.19 22.67
CA ASP A 25 -9.46 13.93 21.23
C ASP A 25 -10.12 15.10 20.50
N PHE A 26 -11.19 15.66 21.06
CA PHE A 26 -11.83 16.86 20.52
C PHE A 26 -10.87 18.06 20.47
N LEU A 27 -10.19 18.34 21.57
CA LEU A 27 -9.22 19.45 21.66
C LEU A 27 -8.04 19.26 20.71
N ASN A 28 -7.59 18.02 20.54
CA ASN A 28 -6.48 17.69 19.66
C ASN A 28 -6.86 17.90 18.19
N ILE A 29 -7.99 17.34 17.75
CA ILE A 29 -8.48 17.48 16.37
C ILE A 29 -8.71 18.96 16.03
N TRP A 30 -9.50 19.67 16.84
CA TRP A 30 -9.83 21.07 16.57
C TRP A 30 -8.62 21.99 16.78
N GLY A 31 -7.76 21.69 17.75
CA GLY A 31 -6.52 22.41 17.99
C GLY A 31 -5.59 22.37 16.77
N LEU A 32 -5.35 21.17 16.21
CA LEU A 32 -4.53 21.02 15.01
C LEU A 32 -5.13 21.75 13.80
N ILE A 33 -6.44 21.66 13.59
CA ILE A 33 -7.13 22.35 12.49
C ILE A 33 -6.99 23.86 12.62
N ILE A 34 -7.25 24.42 13.81
CA ILE A 34 -7.19 25.86 14.04
C ILE A 34 -5.76 26.37 13.92
N ILE A 35 -4.78 25.67 14.51
CA ILE A 35 -3.36 26.02 14.42
C ILE A 35 -2.92 26.01 12.96
N GLY A 36 -3.23 24.94 12.22
CA GLY A 36 -2.92 24.83 10.80
C GLY A 36 -3.52 25.96 9.97
N LEU A 37 -4.82 26.23 10.12
CA LEU A 37 -5.50 27.32 9.41
C LEU A 37 -4.88 28.69 9.71
N CYS A 38 -4.57 28.98 10.99
CA CYS A 38 -3.90 30.20 11.38
C CYS A 38 -2.52 30.37 10.73
N LEU A 39 -1.74 29.29 10.63
CA LEU A 39 -0.44 29.31 9.98
C LEU A 39 -0.56 29.48 8.46
N PHE A 40 -1.50 28.78 7.81
CA PHE A 40 -1.75 28.87 6.36
C PHE A 40 -2.25 30.25 5.93
N ILE A 41 -3.20 30.82 6.67
CA ILE A 41 -3.81 32.14 6.39
C ILE A 41 -2.87 33.28 6.81
N GLY A 42 -1.89 32.98 7.68
CA GLY A 42 -1.02 33.97 8.28
C GLY A 42 -1.71 34.80 9.36
N PHE A 43 -2.71 34.26 10.06
CA PHE A 43 -3.48 34.96 11.08
C PHE A 43 -3.07 34.51 12.49
N PHE A 44 -2.63 35.44 13.34
CA PHE A 44 -2.04 35.13 14.66
C PHE A 44 -0.88 34.12 14.60
N THR A 45 -0.03 34.23 13.58
CA THR A 45 1.05 33.27 13.27
C THR A 45 1.91 32.92 14.47
N ARG A 46 2.30 33.91 15.29
CA ARG A 46 3.11 33.65 16.49
C ARG A 46 2.38 32.78 17.52
N VAL A 47 1.11 33.07 17.79
CA VAL A 47 0.32 32.31 18.76
C VAL A 47 0.12 30.89 18.22
N ALA A 48 -0.20 30.76 16.94
CA ALA A 48 -0.37 29.46 16.28
C ALA A 48 0.93 28.65 16.28
N SER A 49 2.07 29.26 15.94
CA SER A 49 3.39 28.62 15.97
C SER A 49 3.79 28.18 17.37
N THR A 50 3.62 29.03 18.39
CA THR A 50 3.92 28.66 19.79
C THR A 50 3.01 27.54 20.28
N SER A 51 1.72 27.58 19.93
CA SER A 51 0.74 26.56 20.34
C SER A 51 1.01 25.23 19.63
N GLY A 52 1.36 25.26 18.34
CA GLY A 52 1.75 24.08 17.58
C GLY A 52 3.06 23.47 18.06
N ALA A 53 4.07 24.30 18.36
CA ALA A 53 5.33 23.82 18.93
C ALA A 53 5.11 23.13 20.29
N LEU A 54 4.30 23.73 21.17
CA LEU A 54 3.97 23.14 22.46
C LEU A 54 3.25 21.80 22.31
N LEU A 55 2.29 21.72 21.37
CA LEU A 55 1.52 20.50 21.11
C LEU A 55 2.41 19.37 20.57
N LEU A 56 3.31 19.68 19.62
CA LEU A 56 4.25 18.70 19.07
C LEU A 56 5.27 18.22 20.11
N LEU A 57 5.73 19.11 21.00
CA LEU A 57 6.57 18.73 22.14
C LEU A 57 5.83 17.82 23.13
N LEU A 58 4.52 18.03 23.35
CA LEU A 58 3.71 17.12 24.15
C LEU A 58 3.61 15.73 23.51
N TYR A 59 3.49 15.64 22.18
CA TYR A 59 3.54 14.34 21.47
C TYR A 59 4.90 13.67 21.56
N TYR A 60 5.97 14.46 21.46
CA TYR A 60 7.33 13.97 21.65
C TYR A 60 7.50 13.36 23.05
N VAL A 61 7.03 14.05 24.10
CA VAL A 61 7.09 13.55 25.48
C VAL A 61 6.20 12.32 25.69
N ALA A 62 5.02 12.29 25.07
CA ALA A 62 4.07 11.19 25.20
C ALA A 62 4.59 9.89 24.55
N ASN A 63 5.24 9.97 23.39
CA ASN A 63 5.81 8.82 22.67
C ASN A 63 7.18 9.18 22.05
N PRO A 64 8.25 9.17 22.85
CA PRO A 64 9.57 9.61 22.43
C PRO A 64 10.35 8.52 21.67
N PRO A 65 11.27 8.92 20.78
CA PRO A 65 11.86 8.05 19.76
C PRO A 65 12.77 6.92 20.27
N PHE A 66 13.34 7.05 21.47
CA PHE A 66 14.21 6.02 22.05
C PHE A 66 13.50 5.02 22.96
N ILE A 67 12.18 5.15 23.14
CA ILE A 67 11.39 4.10 23.80
C ILE A 67 10.75 3.23 22.76
N TYR A 68 10.94 1.92 22.92
CA TYR A 68 10.30 0.92 22.09
C TYR A 68 8.76 1.05 22.14
N SER A 69 8.18 1.38 20.99
CA SER A 69 6.73 1.52 20.79
C SER A 69 6.26 0.56 19.70
N LEU A 70 5.11 -0.07 19.92
CA LEU A 70 4.50 -1.06 19.00
C LEU A 70 3.78 -0.42 17.80
N ALA A 71 3.72 0.90 17.73
CA ALA A 71 3.14 1.64 16.61
C ALA A 71 4.23 1.91 15.55
N PRO A 72 3.91 1.83 14.24
CA PRO A 72 4.85 2.22 13.20
C PRO A 72 5.17 3.70 13.39
N SER A 73 6.40 4.00 13.78
CA SER A 73 6.87 5.38 13.81
C SER A 73 7.75 5.62 12.62
N GLU A 74 7.29 6.49 11.73
CA GLU A 74 8.09 7.00 10.63
C GLU A 74 9.30 7.76 11.18
N GLY A 75 10.51 7.26 10.90
CA GLY A 75 11.78 7.97 11.11
C GLY A 75 12.17 8.27 12.56
N HIS A 76 12.56 7.25 13.32
CA HIS A 76 13.30 7.47 14.58
C HIS A 76 14.81 7.39 14.35
N PHE A 77 15.48 8.54 14.42
CA PHE A 77 16.87 8.57 14.87
C PHE A 77 16.84 8.62 16.41
N TYR A 78 17.84 8.03 17.08
CA TYR A 78 17.83 7.77 18.53
C TYR A 78 17.12 8.84 19.39
N ILE A 79 17.38 10.14 19.18
CA ILE A 79 16.71 11.25 19.90
C ILE A 79 15.80 12.10 18.99
N ILE A 80 15.92 11.99 17.66
CA ILE A 80 15.27 12.91 16.71
C ILE A 80 14.11 12.20 16.00
N ASN A 81 12.95 12.83 15.96
CA ASN A 81 11.79 12.45 15.13
C ASN A 81 11.22 13.67 14.40
N TYR A 82 10.26 13.45 13.50
CA TYR A 82 9.60 14.52 12.75
C TYR A 82 8.92 15.55 13.65
N ASN A 83 8.24 15.13 14.72
CA ASN A 83 7.60 16.05 15.68
C ASN A 83 8.61 17.05 16.27
N LEU A 84 9.83 16.62 16.58
CA LEU A 84 10.88 17.49 17.13
C LEU A 84 11.39 18.49 16.08
N ILE A 85 11.56 18.04 14.83
CA ILE A 85 12.00 18.89 13.72
C ILE A 85 10.93 19.95 13.40
N GLU A 86 9.67 19.54 13.33
CA GLU A 86 8.53 20.43 13.10
C GLU A 86 8.34 21.42 14.25
N ALA A 87 8.47 20.97 15.51
CA ALA A 87 8.45 21.86 16.67
C ALA A 87 9.58 22.90 16.59
N ALA A 88 10.80 22.51 16.21
CA ALA A 88 11.91 23.44 16.03
C ALA A 88 11.63 24.47 14.93
N ALA A 89 11.05 24.05 13.80
CA ALA A 89 10.64 24.95 12.73
C ALA A 89 9.57 25.95 13.20
N LEU A 90 8.56 25.49 13.95
CA LEU A 90 7.55 26.36 14.53
C LEU A 90 8.12 27.35 15.57
N ILE A 91 9.10 26.94 16.37
CA ILE A 91 9.81 27.84 17.30
C ILE A 91 10.56 28.94 16.54
N VAL A 92 11.20 28.59 15.42
CA VAL A 92 11.83 29.58 14.53
C VAL A 92 10.76 30.55 13.98
N PHE A 93 9.61 30.06 13.53
CA PHE A 93 8.50 30.91 13.08
C PHE A 93 7.92 31.79 14.19
N ALA A 94 7.83 31.30 15.42
CA ALA A 94 7.41 32.08 16.57
C ALA A 94 8.40 33.21 16.90
N SER A 95 9.68 33.00 16.59
CA SER A 95 10.78 33.93 16.88
C SER A 95 10.89 35.06 15.85
N PHE A 96 10.36 34.90 14.63
CA PHE A 96 10.41 35.96 13.62
C PHE A 96 9.63 37.21 14.03
N HIS A 97 10.13 38.38 13.63
CA HIS A 97 9.41 39.64 13.79
C HIS A 97 8.16 39.65 12.90
N LYS A 98 7.06 40.23 13.40
CA LYS A 98 5.75 40.29 12.71
C LYS A 98 5.83 40.88 11.29
N ASP A 99 6.88 41.63 11.01
CA ASP A 99 7.10 42.35 9.75
C ASP A 99 7.78 41.48 8.65
N TYR A 100 8.38 40.35 9.02
CA TYR A 100 9.05 39.43 8.08
C TYR A 100 8.13 38.34 7.52
N LEU A 101 6.92 38.17 8.05
CA LEU A 101 5.98 37.15 7.60
C LEU A 101 4.90 37.78 6.70
N TRP A 102 4.77 37.27 5.47
CA TRP A 102 3.65 37.63 4.60
C TRP A 102 2.35 37.06 5.18
N SER A 103 1.42 37.93 5.55
CA SER A 103 0.18 37.54 6.23
C SER A 103 -0.99 38.43 5.82
N ILE A 104 -2.20 37.86 5.83
CA ILE A 104 -3.45 38.62 5.70
C ILE A 104 -3.59 39.63 6.84
N GLN A 105 -3.06 39.30 8.03
CA GLN A 105 -3.02 40.22 9.17
C GLN A 105 -2.24 41.51 8.85
N ARG A 106 -1.12 41.42 8.12
CA ARG A 106 -0.36 42.58 7.65
C ARG A 106 -1.13 43.40 6.62
N LEU A 107 -1.86 42.75 5.71
CA LEU A 107 -2.69 43.43 4.70
C LEU A 107 -3.80 44.27 5.37
N ILE A 108 -4.49 43.67 6.36
CA ILE A 108 -5.54 44.34 7.13
C ILE A 108 -4.97 45.52 7.94
N ALA A 109 -3.84 45.31 8.62
CA ALA A 109 -3.18 46.36 9.39
C ALA A 109 -2.72 47.54 8.49
N TYR A 110 -2.18 47.24 7.31
CA TYR A 110 -1.80 48.25 6.32
C TYR A 110 -3.02 49.03 5.82
N TYR A 111 -4.12 48.35 5.48
CA TYR A 111 -5.34 49.00 5.00
C TYR A 111 -5.97 49.90 6.09
N HIS A 112 -5.97 49.45 7.35
CA HIS A 112 -6.42 50.25 8.49
C HIS A 112 -5.51 51.44 8.78
N SER A 113 -4.18 51.31 8.70
CA SER A 113 -3.25 52.44 8.87
C SER A 113 -3.50 53.49 7.79
N LYS A 114 -3.63 53.06 6.52
CA LYS A 114 -3.89 53.94 5.39
C LYS A 114 -5.24 54.67 5.49
N LEU A 115 -6.27 53.97 5.99
CA LEU A 115 -7.57 54.59 6.27
C LEU A 115 -7.52 55.58 7.43
N LYS A 116 -6.72 55.29 8.48
CA LYS A 116 -6.51 56.18 9.62
C LYS A 116 -5.74 57.44 9.23
N GLU A 117 -4.65 57.30 8.47
CA GLU A 117 -3.84 58.40 7.92
C GLU A 117 -4.66 59.28 6.95
N LYS A 118 -5.57 58.69 6.16
CA LYS A 118 -6.48 59.45 5.29
C LYS A 118 -7.55 60.22 6.08
N LYS A 119 -7.90 59.76 7.28
CA LYS A 119 -8.93 60.37 8.14
C LYS A 119 -8.35 61.36 9.16
N PHE A 120 -7.05 61.25 9.45
CA PHE A 120 -6.27 62.09 10.36
C PHE A 120 -4.86 62.30 9.76
N PRO A 121 -4.66 63.32 8.91
CA PRO A 121 -3.36 63.63 8.32
C PRO A 121 -2.33 63.96 9.40
N GLN A 122 -1.08 63.56 9.22
CA GLN A 122 -0.01 63.85 10.20
C GLN A 122 0.25 65.36 10.39
N GLU A 123 -0.07 66.17 9.37
CA GLU A 123 0.10 67.63 9.37
C GLU A 123 -0.86 68.35 10.34
N ASP A 124 -1.97 67.72 10.73
CA ASP A 124 -3.00 68.28 11.62
C ASP A 124 -2.83 67.88 13.10
N ASN A 125 -1.84 67.03 13.42
CA ASN A 125 -1.61 66.55 14.78
C ASN A 125 -0.79 67.58 15.58
N HIS A 126 -1.40 68.20 16.60
CA HIS A 126 -0.67 69.03 17.55
C HIS A 126 0.23 68.16 18.45
N GLU A 127 1.45 68.62 18.75
CA GLU A 127 2.35 67.96 19.71
C GLU A 127 1.72 67.99 21.11
N MET A 128 1.27 66.84 21.58
CA MET A 128 0.76 66.67 22.94
C MET A 128 1.91 66.24 23.86
N LEU A 129 2.28 67.13 24.78
CA LEU A 129 3.14 66.85 25.93
C LEU A 129 2.54 65.72 26.78
N GLU A 130 3.42 64.82 27.23
CA GLU A 130 3.09 63.63 28.01
C GLU A 130 2.28 63.92 29.28
N SER A 131 1.17 63.21 29.44
CA SER A 131 0.93 62.25 30.54
C SER A 131 -0.58 61.99 30.69
N TYR A 132 -1.04 60.81 30.28
CA TYR A 132 -2.34 60.32 30.72
C TYR A 132 -2.32 58.81 30.89
N ASN A 133 -2.78 58.36 32.05
CA ASN A 133 -2.74 56.97 32.50
C ASN A 133 -3.91 56.17 31.88
N ASP A 134 -3.63 55.32 30.89
CA ASP A 134 -4.63 54.68 30.00
C ASP A 134 -5.21 53.34 30.52
N SER A 135 -4.87 52.95 31.75
CA SER A 135 -5.16 51.62 32.30
C SER A 135 -6.66 51.27 32.39
N ARG A 136 -7.53 52.23 32.76
CA ARG A 136 -8.97 51.97 32.93
C ARG A 136 -9.73 51.91 31.60
N ARG A 137 -9.29 52.66 30.60
CA ARG A 137 -9.97 52.75 29.29
C ARG A 137 -9.65 51.54 28.41
N GLU A 138 -8.43 51.02 28.51
CA GLU A 138 -8.02 49.76 27.87
C GLU A 138 -8.72 48.53 28.50
N LEU A 139 -8.92 48.51 29.82
CA LEU A 139 -9.65 47.42 30.49
C LEU A 139 -11.12 47.32 30.03
N ILE A 140 -11.79 48.47 29.87
CA ILE A 140 -13.18 48.53 29.40
C ILE A 140 -13.31 48.09 27.93
N LYS A 141 -12.34 48.45 27.06
CA LYS A 141 -12.31 47.99 25.67
C LYS A 141 -12.12 46.47 25.56
N ASN A 142 -11.29 45.88 26.42
CA ASN A 142 -11.02 44.44 26.41
C ASN A 142 -12.17 43.61 27.01
N LEU A 143 -12.96 44.18 27.93
CA LEU A 143 -14.12 43.51 28.53
C LEU A 143 -15.41 43.63 27.69
N ALA A 144 -15.46 44.52 26.70
CA ALA A 144 -16.64 44.71 25.84
C ALA A 144 -16.96 43.52 24.91
N VAL A 145 -16.04 42.55 24.77
CA VAL A 145 -16.20 41.34 23.92
C VAL A 145 -16.99 40.23 24.64
N LEU A 146 -16.94 40.18 25.97
CA LEU A 146 -17.58 39.14 26.77
C LEU A 146 -19.13 39.14 26.71
N PRO A 147 -19.82 40.31 26.76
CA PRO A 147 -21.28 40.34 26.65
C PRO A 147 -21.78 40.00 25.23
N VAL A 148 -21.00 40.35 24.20
CA VAL A 148 -21.40 40.15 22.78
C VAL A 148 -21.37 38.66 22.41
N LEU A 149 -20.34 37.92 22.86
CA LEU A 149 -20.25 36.47 22.63
C LEU A 149 -21.23 35.68 23.49
N GLY A 150 -21.46 36.09 24.75
CA GLY A 150 -22.42 35.43 25.63
C GLY A 150 -23.88 35.55 25.16
N VAL A 151 -24.27 36.73 24.66
CA VAL A 151 -25.62 36.96 24.12
C VAL A 151 -25.82 36.28 22.76
N ALA A 152 -24.80 36.21 21.92
CA ALA A 152 -24.86 35.47 20.65
C ALA A 152 -25.01 33.94 20.86
N PHE A 153 -24.25 33.35 21.81
CA PHE A 153 -24.36 31.93 22.14
C PHE A 153 -25.68 31.58 22.83
N TRP A 154 -26.17 32.42 23.74
CA TRP A 154 -27.46 32.19 24.41
C TRP A 154 -28.66 32.40 23.48
N GLY A 155 -28.56 33.35 22.53
CA GLY A 155 -29.54 33.56 21.46
C GLY A 155 -29.59 32.40 20.44
N MET A 156 -28.46 31.78 20.15
CA MET A 156 -28.38 30.57 19.31
C MET A 156 -28.97 29.34 20.02
N ALA A 157 -28.74 29.18 21.33
CA ALA A 157 -29.24 28.04 22.10
C ALA A 157 -30.77 28.05 22.30
N LYS A 158 -31.42 29.21 22.22
CA LYS A 158 -32.84 29.36 22.59
C LYS A 158 -33.82 29.41 21.40
N LYS A 159 -33.35 29.49 20.13
CA LYS A 159 -34.26 29.86 19.02
C LYS A 159 -34.49 28.91 17.86
N ARG A 160 -33.72 27.83 17.59
CA ARG A 160 -34.14 26.84 16.56
C ARG A 160 -33.68 25.41 16.84
N GLY A 161 -34.67 24.52 16.80
CA GLY A 161 -34.57 23.10 17.08
C GLY A 161 -33.93 22.28 15.95
N TRP A 162 -33.57 21.09 16.37
CA TRP A 162 -33.01 19.97 15.62
C TRP A 162 -33.76 19.58 14.32
N ILE A 163 -32.93 19.12 13.37
CA ILE A 163 -33.19 18.10 12.34
C ILE A 163 -34.12 18.52 11.20
N SER A 164 -33.52 18.75 10.03
CA SER A 164 -34.22 18.89 8.75
C SER A 164 -34.46 17.53 8.11
N PHE A 165 -35.66 17.35 7.57
CA PHE A 165 -36.18 16.15 6.89
C PHE A 165 -35.43 15.79 5.59
N GLU A 166 -34.44 16.60 5.19
CA GLU A 166 -33.55 16.39 4.05
C GLU A 166 -32.38 15.45 4.37
N GLU A 167 -31.97 15.39 5.64
CA GLU A 167 -30.83 14.57 6.11
C GLU A 167 -31.19 13.07 6.21
N LYS A 168 -32.48 12.72 6.36
CA LYS A 168 -32.95 11.33 6.29
C LYS A 168 -33.02 10.75 4.88
N ASN A 169 -33.13 11.60 3.85
CA ASN A 169 -33.11 11.15 2.45
C ASN A 169 -31.71 11.25 1.82
N LEU A 170 -30.82 12.10 2.33
CA LEU A 170 -29.41 12.13 1.94
C LEU A 170 -28.59 11.00 2.59
N ALA A 171 -28.94 10.55 3.80
CA ALA A 171 -28.32 9.37 4.42
C ALA A 171 -28.70 8.03 3.75
N ALA A 172 -29.67 8.02 2.83
CA ALA A 172 -30.16 6.80 2.18
C ALA A 172 -29.57 6.57 0.78
N LYS A 173 -28.86 7.51 0.17
CA LYS A 173 -28.22 7.36 -1.16
C LYS A 173 -27.29 8.53 -1.47
N THR A 174 -26.11 8.55 -0.86
CA THR A 174 -24.94 9.22 -1.46
C THR A 174 -23.67 8.73 -0.77
N ASP A 175 -22.97 7.81 -1.45
CA ASP A 175 -21.60 7.41 -1.17
C ASP A 175 -20.67 8.62 -1.31
N GLY A 176 -20.40 9.30 -0.20
CA GLY A 176 -19.61 10.54 -0.19
C GLY A 176 -18.58 10.64 0.92
N ILE A 177 -18.37 9.58 1.71
CA ILE A 177 -17.29 9.48 2.69
C ILE A 177 -16.67 8.08 2.58
N SER A 178 -16.10 7.79 1.42
CA SER A 178 -15.17 6.67 1.24
C SER A 178 -13.87 7.22 0.68
N GLY A 179 -13.13 7.93 1.52
CA GLY A 179 -11.72 8.15 1.25
C GLY A 179 -11.00 6.81 1.35
N ALA A 180 -10.76 6.16 0.21
CA ALA A 180 -9.94 4.95 0.12
C ALA A 180 -8.60 5.13 0.86
N SER A 181 -8.07 6.35 0.90
CA SER A 181 -6.85 6.72 1.64
C SER A 181 -6.94 6.56 3.17
N MET A 182 -8.12 6.72 3.79
CA MET A 182 -8.32 6.56 5.25
C MET A 182 -8.45 5.09 5.66
N MET A 183 -8.90 4.22 4.74
CA MET A 183 -8.95 2.77 4.95
C MET A 183 -7.57 2.13 4.72
N VAL A 184 -6.75 2.70 3.84
CA VAL A 184 -5.35 2.27 3.60
C VAL A 184 -4.41 2.68 4.75
N THR A 185 -4.69 3.76 5.49
CA THR A 185 -3.88 4.19 6.64
C THR A 185 -4.10 3.37 7.92
N LYS A 186 -5.17 2.57 7.99
CA LYS A 186 -5.20 1.46 8.96
C LYS A 186 -4.36 0.33 8.39
N GLY A 187 -3.04 0.40 8.59
CA GLY A 187 -2.17 -0.75 8.40
C GLY A 187 -2.77 -1.92 9.18
N ARG A 188 -3.33 -2.91 8.46
CA ARG A 188 -4.00 -4.05 9.10
C ARG A 188 -2.97 -4.78 9.95
N LYS A 189 -3.39 -5.17 11.15
CA LYS A 189 -2.52 -5.83 12.10
C LYS A 189 -2.54 -7.33 11.82
N ILE A 190 -1.42 -8.00 12.07
CA ILE A 190 -1.34 -9.48 12.02
C ILE A 190 -2.41 -10.13 12.91
N SER A 191 -2.89 -9.45 13.96
CA SER A 191 -4.01 -9.88 14.81
C SER A 191 -5.36 -10.05 14.08
N GLU A 192 -5.50 -9.48 12.88
CA GLU A 192 -6.70 -9.59 12.04
C GLU A 192 -6.65 -10.80 11.09
N LEU A 193 -5.59 -11.61 11.18
CA LEU A 193 -5.47 -12.84 10.40
C LEU A 193 -6.50 -13.87 10.89
N LYS A 194 -7.36 -14.35 9.99
CA LYS A 194 -8.37 -15.38 10.25
C LYS A 194 -7.74 -16.77 10.43
N GLY A 195 -6.61 -16.99 9.77
CA GLY A 195 -5.82 -18.22 9.85
C GLY A 195 -4.67 -18.19 8.85
N LYS A 196 -3.79 -19.18 8.92
CA LYS A 196 -2.67 -19.30 7.98
C LYS A 196 -3.15 -19.80 6.63
N VAL A 197 -2.60 -19.25 5.54
CA VAL A 197 -2.87 -19.72 4.18
C VAL A 197 -2.61 -21.23 4.09
N PRO A 198 -3.58 -22.04 3.65
CA PRO A 198 -3.38 -23.48 3.48
C PRO A 198 -2.24 -23.81 2.52
N ALA A 199 -1.57 -24.94 2.75
CA ALA A 199 -0.46 -25.40 1.94
C ALA A 199 -0.81 -26.68 1.17
N GLY A 200 -0.07 -26.89 0.08
CA GLY A 200 -0.02 -28.10 -0.73
C GLY A 200 1.41 -28.63 -0.82
N LYS A 201 1.65 -29.63 -1.67
CA LYS A 201 2.96 -30.18 -1.99
C LYS A 201 3.16 -30.37 -3.49
N ILE A 202 4.32 -29.94 -4.00
CA ILE A 202 4.85 -30.41 -5.28
C ILE A 202 6.01 -31.34 -4.94
N LYS A 203 5.89 -32.63 -5.29
CA LYS A 203 6.79 -33.69 -4.83
C LYS A 203 6.94 -33.66 -3.29
N ASN A 204 8.16 -33.45 -2.80
CA ASN A 204 8.53 -33.39 -1.38
C ASN A 204 8.47 -31.96 -0.80
N VAL A 205 8.20 -30.95 -1.61
CA VAL A 205 8.26 -29.53 -1.20
C VAL A 205 6.89 -29.03 -0.78
N VAL A 206 6.76 -28.51 0.45
CA VAL A 206 5.52 -27.94 0.97
C VAL A 206 5.43 -26.46 0.60
N LEU A 207 4.37 -26.09 -0.11
CA LEU A 207 4.19 -24.76 -0.70
C LEU A 207 2.83 -24.19 -0.28
N SER A 208 2.76 -22.90 0.05
CA SER A 208 1.49 -22.22 0.32
C SER A 208 0.66 -22.12 -0.96
N ARG A 209 -0.65 -22.40 -0.88
CA ARG A 209 -1.57 -22.36 -2.04
C ARG A 209 -1.68 -20.98 -2.67
N ILE A 210 -1.34 -19.92 -1.94
CA ILE A 210 -0.97 -18.62 -2.52
C ILE A 210 0.51 -18.35 -2.27
N MET A 211 1.21 -17.92 -3.32
CA MET A 211 2.64 -17.60 -3.34
C MET A 211 2.85 -16.11 -3.63
N ALA A 212 3.89 -15.52 -3.04
CA ALA A 212 4.24 -14.12 -3.25
C ALA A 212 4.89 -13.92 -4.64
N GLY A 213 4.28 -13.12 -5.51
CA GLY A 213 4.78 -12.83 -6.86
C GLY A 213 5.77 -11.66 -6.89
N GLY A 214 6.91 -11.86 -7.56
CA GLY A 214 8.07 -10.97 -7.49
C GLY A 214 8.16 -9.77 -8.44
N ASN A 215 7.20 -9.57 -9.36
CA ASN A 215 7.28 -8.46 -10.33
C ASN A 215 7.36 -7.09 -9.64
N LEU A 216 6.62 -6.92 -8.54
CA LEU A 216 6.64 -5.71 -7.72
C LEU A 216 8.00 -5.49 -7.04
N ILE A 217 8.65 -6.57 -6.60
CA ILE A 217 9.99 -6.57 -5.99
C ILE A 217 11.07 -6.22 -7.03
N SER A 218 10.90 -6.66 -8.27
CA SER A 218 11.82 -6.39 -9.38
C SER A 218 11.59 -5.02 -10.04
N GLY A 219 10.56 -4.27 -9.63
CA GLY A 219 10.22 -2.96 -10.19
C GLY A 219 9.63 -3.01 -11.60
N PHE A 220 9.02 -4.13 -11.99
CA PHE A 220 8.32 -4.28 -13.27
C PHE A 220 6.81 -4.24 -13.05
N ALA A 221 6.12 -3.32 -13.71
CA ALA A 221 4.65 -3.25 -13.73
C ALA A 221 4.11 -3.50 -15.13
N HIS A 222 2.98 -4.22 -15.18
CA HIS A 222 2.07 -4.16 -16.31
C HIS A 222 1.12 -2.99 -16.08
N SER A 223 1.51 -1.82 -16.58
CA SER A 223 0.89 -0.55 -16.20
C SER A 223 0.09 0.10 -17.32
N ARG A 224 -0.09 -0.58 -18.46
CA ARG A 224 -0.77 -0.04 -19.64
C ARG A 224 -0.14 1.31 -20.00
N ASP A 225 -0.92 2.39 -20.02
CA ASP A 225 -0.47 3.74 -20.34
C ASP A 225 0.17 4.51 -19.16
N LEU A 226 0.20 3.93 -17.94
CA LEU A 226 0.72 4.60 -16.75
C LEU A 226 2.25 4.49 -16.70
N ILE A 227 2.94 5.37 -17.43
CA ILE A 227 4.41 5.37 -17.59
C ILE A 227 5.21 5.53 -16.29
N TYR A 228 4.60 6.06 -15.22
CA TYR A 228 5.28 6.34 -13.95
C TYR A 228 5.29 5.15 -12.99
N VAL A 229 4.48 4.10 -13.22
CA VAL A 229 4.25 3.04 -12.22
C VAL A 229 5.53 2.25 -11.94
N SER A 230 6.32 1.93 -12.96
CA SER A 230 7.60 1.22 -12.76
C SER A 230 8.60 2.05 -11.93
N SER A 231 8.66 3.36 -12.16
CA SER A 231 9.51 4.28 -11.37
C SER A 231 9.01 4.39 -9.93
N TRP A 232 7.69 4.46 -9.74
CA TRP A 232 7.07 4.47 -8.43
C TRP A 232 7.34 3.16 -7.67
N LEU A 233 7.18 1.99 -8.30
CA LEU A 233 7.48 0.69 -7.70
C LEU A 233 8.93 0.60 -7.24
N LYS A 234 9.88 1.01 -8.08
CA LYS A 234 11.31 1.02 -7.73
C LYS A 234 11.63 1.96 -6.56
N THR A 235 10.88 3.04 -6.43
CA THR A 235 11.03 3.99 -5.31
C THR A 235 10.39 3.44 -4.03
N TYR A 236 9.25 2.77 -4.16
CA TYR A 236 8.48 2.21 -3.05
C TYR A 236 9.12 0.95 -2.47
N PHE A 237 9.48 -0.01 -3.32
CA PHE A 237 10.09 -1.29 -2.94
C PHE A 237 11.61 -1.15 -2.74
N THR A 238 11.97 -0.45 -1.68
CA THR A 238 13.33 -0.51 -1.12
C THR A 238 13.63 -1.91 -0.60
N ASP A 239 14.92 -2.25 -0.43
CA ASP A 239 15.33 -3.53 0.19
C ASP A 239 14.58 -3.83 1.49
N GLU A 240 14.46 -2.84 2.38
CA GLU A 240 13.81 -3.00 3.68
C GLU A 240 12.31 -3.23 3.52
N LYS A 241 11.65 -2.52 2.59
CA LYS A 241 10.23 -2.72 2.30
C LYS A 241 9.96 -4.10 1.72
N VAL A 242 10.84 -4.60 0.84
CA VAL A 242 10.75 -5.96 0.32
C VAL A 242 10.89 -6.99 1.44
N ILE A 243 11.91 -6.83 2.31
CA ILE A 243 12.14 -7.72 3.45
C ILE A 243 10.95 -7.72 4.42
N GLU A 244 10.40 -6.55 4.76
CA GLU A 244 9.19 -6.41 5.57
C GLU A 244 8.00 -7.15 4.94
N THR A 245 7.81 -7.01 3.63
CA THR A 245 6.76 -7.71 2.88
C THR A 245 6.93 -9.23 2.97
N LEU A 246 8.16 -9.76 2.83
CA LEU A 246 8.43 -11.19 2.93
C LEU A 246 8.15 -11.73 4.35
N TRP A 247 8.52 -10.98 5.39
CA TRP A 247 8.17 -11.32 6.78
C TRP A 247 6.66 -11.33 7.02
N LEU A 248 5.94 -10.37 6.43
CA LEU A 248 4.49 -10.31 6.50
C LEU A 248 3.85 -11.50 5.80
N CYS A 249 4.36 -11.90 4.63
CA CYS A 249 3.95 -13.12 3.95
C CYS A 249 4.13 -14.36 4.85
N GLU A 250 5.29 -14.51 5.50
CA GLU A 250 5.53 -15.61 6.43
C GLU A 250 4.56 -15.62 7.61
N ALA A 251 4.28 -14.47 8.20
CA ALA A 251 3.32 -14.34 9.29
C ALA A 251 1.92 -14.80 8.88
N CYS A 252 1.54 -14.56 7.63
CA CYS A 252 0.28 -15.01 7.03
C CYS A 252 0.27 -16.50 6.63
N GLY A 253 1.39 -17.21 6.76
CA GLY A 253 1.54 -18.61 6.32
C GLY A 253 1.87 -18.77 4.83
N ILE A 254 2.19 -17.68 4.13
CA ILE A 254 2.75 -17.72 2.77
C ILE A 254 4.22 -18.08 2.91
N ASN A 255 4.60 -19.28 2.46
CA ASN A 255 5.93 -19.82 2.68
C ASN A 255 6.81 -19.85 1.43
N THR A 256 6.28 -19.40 0.28
CA THR A 256 6.96 -19.45 -1.03
C THR A 256 6.83 -18.12 -1.76
N ALA A 257 7.96 -17.63 -2.27
CA ALA A 257 8.03 -16.48 -3.15
C ALA A 257 8.54 -16.90 -4.55
N VAL A 258 7.83 -16.46 -5.58
CA VAL A 258 8.17 -16.67 -6.99
C VAL A 258 8.86 -15.40 -7.50
N LEU A 259 10.19 -15.42 -7.48
CA LEU A 259 11.02 -14.25 -7.78
C LEU A 259 11.97 -14.53 -8.95
N ARG A 260 12.31 -13.48 -9.69
CA ARG A 260 13.24 -13.52 -10.81
C ARG A 260 14.66 -13.84 -10.34
N CYS A 261 15.38 -14.66 -11.10
CA CYS A 261 16.79 -14.94 -10.82
C CYS A 261 17.70 -13.82 -11.39
N ASP A 262 17.91 -12.76 -10.61
CA ASP A 262 18.88 -11.70 -10.91
C ASP A 262 19.65 -11.26 -9.65
N GLU A 263 20.73 -10.50 -9.85
CA GLU A 263 21.62 -10.07 -8.77
C GLU A 263 20.90 -9.28 -7.68
N ASN A 264 19.89 -8.46 -8.04
CA ASN A 264 19.16 -7.67 -7.07
C ASN A 264 18.29 -8.58 -6.17
N THR A 265 17.56 -9.52 -6.77
CA THR A 265 16.74 -10.48 -6.04
C THR A 265 17.60 -11.36 -5.13
N ILE A 266 18.71 -11.90 -5.66
CA ILE A 266 19.64 -12.76 -4.91
C ILE A 266 20.19 -12.01 -3.70
N ARG A 267 20.67 -10.77 -3.89
CA ARG A 267 21.20 -9.94 -2.80
C ARG A 267 20.16 -9.65 -1.71
N ILE A 268 18.91 -9.40 -2.09
CA ILE A 268 17.82 -9.14 -1.12
C ILE A 268 17.47 -10.43 -0.36
N LEU A 269 17.37 -11.57 -1.05
CA LEU A 269 17.12 -12.87 -0.41
C LEU A 269 18.24 -13.29 0.53
N ASP A 270 19.50 -13.11 0.15
CA ASP A 270 20.66 -13.36 1.02
C ASP A 270 20.57 -12.51 2.30
N LYS A 271 20.29 -11.22 2.16
CA LYS A 271 20.07 -10.30 3.28
C LYS A 271 18.87 -10.72 4.15
N TYR A 272 17.80 -11.22 3.53
CA TYR A 272 16.60 -11.72 4.21
C TYR A 272 16.89 -12.98 5.05
N TRP A 273 17.50 -13.99 4.46
CA TRP A 273 17.81 -15.25 5.14
C TRP A 273 18.87 -15.07 6.23
N LYS A 274 19.88 -14.20 6.02
CA LYS A 274 20.84 -13.80 7.08
C LYS A 274 20.17 -13.15 8.29
N ARG A 275 18.99 -12.55 8.11
CA ARG A 275 18.16 -11.98 9.20
C ARG A 275 17.19 -12.99 9.82
N GLY A 276 17.25 -14.25 9.41
CA GLY A 276 16.43 -15.34 9.97
C GLY A 276 15.12 -15.60 9.24
N GLY A 277 14.89 -14.96 8.09
CA GLY A 277 13.75 -15.27 7.22
C GLY A 277 13.80 -16.72 6.72
N LYS A 278 12.64 -17.28 6.37
CA LYS A 278 12.46 -18.71 6.01
C LYS A 278 11.66 -18.95 4.73
N ILE A 279 11.21 -17.88 4.05
CA ILE A 279 10.46 -18.01 2.81
C ILE A 279 11.30 -18.76 1.77
N GLN A 280 10.67 -19.72 1.10
CA GLN A 280 11.27 -20.53 0.04
C GLN A 280 11.27 -19.74 -1.26
N TRP A 281 12.32 -19.90 -2.06
CA TRP A 281 12.44 -19.22 -3.35
C TRP A 281 12.22 -20.19 -4.51
N LEU A 282 11.14 -19.97 -5.26
CA LEU A 282 10.89 -20.62 -6.55
C LEU A 282 11.37 -19.70 -7.68
N ALA A 283 12.48 -20.06 -8.31
CA ALA A 283 13.21 -19.14 -9.20
C ALA A 283 12.63 -19.09 -10.61
N GLN A 284 12.23 -17.89 -11.04
CA GLN A 284 11.95 -17.61 -12.45
C GLN A 284 13.28 -17.40 -13.19
N THR A 285 13.62 -18.32 -14.08
CA THR A 285 14.88 -18.33 -14.83
C THR A 285 14.66 -17.99 -16.31
N TYR A 286 15.74 -17.55 -16.96
CA TYR A 286 15.73 -17.12 -18.35
C TYR A 286 16.92 -17.73 -19.13
N PRO A 287 16.95 -19.07 -19.28
CA PRO A 287 17.98 -19.75 -20.08
C PRO A 287 17.95 -19.28 -21.54
N LYS A 288 19.10 -19.35 -22.21
CA LYS A 288 19.27 -18.96 -23.62
C LYS A 288 19.90 -20.10 -24.40
N GLY A 289 19.07 -20.88 -25.11
CA GLY A 289 19.55 -22.08 -25.79
C GLY A 289 20.14 -23.08 -24.80
N SER A 290 21.39 -23.50 -25.02
CA SER A 290 22.13 -24.39 -24.11
C SER A 290 22.74 -23.70 -22.88
N ASP A 291 22.65 -22.37 -22.77
CA ASP A 291 23.18 -21.64 -21.61
C ASP A 291 22.23 -21.75 -20.40
N ILE A 292 22.69 -22.54 -19.41
CA ILE A 292 22.03 -22.78 -18.12
C ILE A 292 22.66 -22.00 -16.97
N THR A 293 23.52 -21.01 -17.24
CA THR A 293 24.23 -20.23 -16.21
C THR A 293 23.25 -19.54 -15.26
N ASN A 294 22.14 -19.00 -15.78
CA ASN A 294 21.10 -18.39 -14.94
C ASN A 294 20.39 -19.42 -14.04
N VAL A 295 20.21 -20.65 -14.51
CA VAL A 295 19.64 -21.73 -13.70
C VAL A 295 20.61 -22.12 -12.57
N LYS A 296 21.90 -22.28 -12.88
CA LYS A 296 22.93 -22.55 -11.86
C LYS A 296 22.97 -21.46 -10.79
N ALA A 297 22.91 -20.19 -11.20
CA ALA A 297 22.87 -19.08 -10.25
C ALA A 297 21.68 -19.17 -9.28
N ALA A 298 20.50 -19.61 -9.74
CA ALA A 298 19.36 -19.82 -8.84
C ALA A 298 19.63 -20.93 -7.82
N ILE A 299 20.20 -22.05 -8.27
CA ILE A 299 20.51 -23.22 -7.43
C ILE A 299 21.57 -22.86 -6.39
N ASP A 300 22.68 -22.25 -6.83
CA ASP A 300 23.82 -21.87 -5.98
C ASP A 300 23.41 -20.87 -4.88
N ASN A 301 22.31 -20.13 -5.09
CA ASN A 301 21.78 -19.14 -4.15
C ASN A 301 20.50 -19.61 -3.43
N GLY A 302 20.28 -20.92 -3.33
CA GLY A 302 19.28 -21.49 -2.40
C GLY A 302 17.85 -21.55 -2.92
N ALA A 303 17.63 -21.52 -4.23
CA ALA A 303 16.32 -21.83 -4.80
C ALA A 303 15.88 -23.26 -4.45
N ILE A 304 14.62 -23.45 -4.08
CA ILE A 304 14.00 -24.77 -3.84
C ILE A 304 13.56 -25.46 -5.14
N GLY A 305 13.56 -24.71 -6.23
CA GLY A 305 13.10 -25.09 -7.54
C GLY A 305 13.28 -23.94 -8.52
N ALA A 306 13.21 -24.25 -9.81
CA ALA A 306 13.34 -23.26 -10.85
C ALA A 306 12.43 -23.59 -12.05
N PHE A 307 12.12 -22.59 -12.85
CA PHE A 307 11.32 -22.77 -14.06
C PHE A 307 11.73 -21.82 -15.17
N VAL A 308 11.47 -22.22 -16.41
CA VAL A 308 11.66 -21.37 -17.59
C VAL A 308 10.54 -20.34 -17.66
N MET A 309 10.89 -19.05 -17.74
CA MET A 309 9.93 -17.94 -17.80
C MET A 309 9.00 -18.03 -19.01
N GLY A 310 7.73 -17.63 -18.83
CA GLY A 310 6.66 -17.74 -19.83
C GLY A 310 7.03 -17.18 -21.21
N ASN A 311 7.46 -15.92 -21.30
CA ASN A 311 7.85 -15.32 -22.58
C ASN A 311 8.94 -16.11 -23.32
N ILE A 312 9.84 -16.76 -22.59
CA ILE A 312 10.94 -17.54 -23.17
C ILE A 312 10.40 -18.89 -23.64
N ALA A 313 9.62 -19.57 -22.81
CA ALA A 313 8.99 -20.85 -23.18
C ALA A 313 8.03 -20.70 -24.38
N ASP A 314 7.23 -19.63 -24.39
CA ASP A 314 6.34 -19.29 -25.50
C ASP A 314 7.13 -19.15 -26.81
N GLN A 315 8.26 -18.42 -26.79
CA GLN A 315 9.13 -18.25 -27.95
C GLN A 315 9.84 -19.55 -28.35
N ILE A 316 10.25 -20.38 -27.41
CA ILE A 316 10.89 -21.67 -27.70
C ILE A 316 9.92 -22.58 -28.46
N VAL A 317 8.68 -22.68 -27.99
CA VAL A 317 7.64 -23.51 -28.62
C VAL A 317 7.23 -22.93 -29.98
N TYR A 318 7.03 -21.61 -30.07
CA TYR A 318 6.72 -20.93 -31.34
C TYR A 318 7.80 -21.19 -32.41
N ASN A 319 9.08 -21.12 -32.03
CA ASN A 319 10.20 -21.36 -32.92
C ASN A 319 10.56 -22.85 -33.10
N LYS A 320 9.76 -23.78 -32.55
CA LYS A 320 9.98 -25.24 -32.63
C LYS A 320 11.34 -25.69 -32.09
N LYS A 321 11.86 -25.03 -31.07
CA LYS A 321 13.17 -25.32 -30.45
C LYS A 321 13.04 -26.10 -29.14
N ILE A 322 12.21 -27.15 -29.12
CA ILE A 322 11.79 -27.85 -27.89
C ILE A 322 12.97 -28.30 -26.99
N GLU A 323 14.10 -28.67 -27.59
CA GLU A 323 15.34 -29.00 -26.86
C GLU A 323 15.83 -27.90 -25.91
N ASP A 324 15.59 -26.62 -26.24
CA ASP A 324 15.96 -25.48 -25.41
C ASP A 324 15.05 -25.33 -24.17
N LEU A 325 13.91 -26.03 -24.16
CA LEU A 325 13.02 -26.15 -23.00
C LEU A 325 13.34 -27.40 -22.15
N ILE A 326 13.64 -28.53 -22.79
CA ILE A 326 13.96 -29.81 -22.12
C ILE A 326 15.21 -29.68 -21.25
N LYS A 327 16.31 -29.20 -21.83
CA LYS A 327 17.62 -29.15 -21.16
C LYS A 327 17.61 -28.45 -19.80
N PRO A 328 17.08 -27.21 -19.65
CA PRO A 328 17.04 -26.57 -18.33
C PRO A 328 16.13 -27.32 -17.34
N ILE A 329 15.00 -27.89 -17.79
CA ILE A 329 14.09 -28.65 -16.91
C ILE A 329 14.78 -29.90 -16.36
N GLU A 330 15.37 -30.71 -17.24
CA GLU A 330 16.09 -31.93 -16.83
C GLU A 330 17.31 -31.61 -15.96
N PHE A 331 18.03 -30.52 -16.27
CA PHE A 331 19.14 -30.08 -15.44
C PHE A 331 18.67 -29.76 -14.01
N ILE A 332 17.59 -28.99 -13.83
CA ILE A 332 17.05 -28.66 -12.50
C ILE A 332 16.65 -29.94 -11.75
N GLN A 333 15.95 -30.87 -12.42
CA GLN A 333 15.55 -32.14 -11.82
C GLN A 333 16.74 -33.00 -11.41
N SER A 334 17.81 -33.01 -12.23
CA SER A 334 19.05 -33.74 -11.92
C SER A 334 19.74 -33.25 -10.64
N GLN A 335 19.49 -32.00 -10.24
CA GLN A 335 19.98 -31.42 -8.98
C GLN A 335 19.06 -31.72 -7.79
N GLY A 336 18.01 -32.51 -7.97
CA GLY A 336 17.06 -32.90 -6.92
C GLY A 336 16.02 -31.83 -6.56
N LEU A 337 15.89 -30.79 -7.38
CA LEU A 337 14.97 -29.67 -7.18
C LEU A 337 13.68 -29.85 -7.98
N ILE A 338 12.62 -29.11 -7.62
CA ILE A 338 11.40 -29.09 -8.44
C ILE A 338 11.61 -28.21 -9.69
N ALA A 339 11.24 -28.74 -10.85
CA ALA A 339 11.41 -28.06 -12.14
C ALA A 339 10.08 -27.84 -12.85
N GLY A 340 9.91 -26.68 -13.46
CA GLY A 340 8.70 -26.39 -14.23
C GLY A 340 8.94 -25.50 -15.43
N THR A 341 7.84 -25.12 -16.09
CA THR A 341 7.83 -24.07 -17.09
C THR A 341 6.62 -23.17 -16.89
N ALA A 342 6.83 -21.87 -17.07
CA ALA A 342 5.73 -20.92 -17.16
C ALA A 342 5.28 -20.76 -18.62
N ALA A 343 4.08 -20.21 -18.82
CA ALA A 343 3.54 -19.93 -20.14
C ALA A 343 2.51 -18.80 -20.12
N HIS A 344 2.45 -18.01 -21.18
CA HIS A 344 1.26 -17.20 -21.49
C HIS A 344 0.35 -17.95 -22.46
N SER A 345 0.93 -18.66 -23.44
CA SER A 345 0.19 -19.48 -24.39
C SER A 345 -0.08 -20.89 -23.82
N ILE A 346 -1.27 -21.44 -24.06
CA ILE A 346 -1.57 -22.84 -23.69
C ILE A 346 -0.75 -23.85 -24.51
N LYS A 347 -0.19 -23.40 -25.65
CA LYS A 347 0.65 -24.23 -26.51
C LYS A 347 1.90 -24.76 -25.81
N VAL A 348 2.41 -24.07 -24.78
CA VAL A 348 3.58 -24.54 -24.03
C VAL A 348 3.26 -25.81 -23.22
N PRO A 349 2.23 -25.83 -22.32
CA PRO A 349 1.81 -27.07 -21.69
C PRO A 349 1.44 -28.19 -22.67
N MET A 350 0.74 -27.87 -23.76
CA MET A 350 0.38 -28.86 -24.79
C MET A 350 1.62 -29.47 -25.46
N ALA A 351 2.60 -28.65 -25.85
CA ALA A 351 3.85 -29.12 -26.44
C ALA A 351 4.66 -29.98 -25.46
N CYS A 352 4.64 -29.66 -24.17
CA CYS A 352 5.27 -30.50 -23.15
C CYS A 352 4.64 -31.90 -23.11
N VAL A 353 3.31 -31.99 -23.15
CA VAL A 353 2.61 -33.29 -23.19
C VAL A 353 2.89 -34.03 -24.49
N GLU A 354 2.79 -33.36 -25.64
CA GLU A 354 3.03 -33.93 -26.97
C GLU A 354 4.43 -34.52 -27.13
N HIS A 355 5.45 -33.83 -26.61
CA HIS A 355 6.86 -34.25 -26.69
C HIS A 355 7.32 -35.07 -25.48
N GLY A 356 6.41 -35.41 -24.55
CA GLY A 356 6.74 -36.22 -23.36
C GLY A 356 7.66 -35.54 -22.35
N ILE A 357 7.71 -34.20 -22.31
CA ILE A 357 8.52 -33.41 -21.38
C ILE A 357 7.89 -33.49 -19.99
N LYS A 358 8.58 -34.16 -19.07
CA LYS A 358 8.11 -34.35 -17.69
C LYS A 358 8.49 -33.18 -16.80
N VAL A 359 7.59 -32.21 -16.66
CA VAL A 359 7.71 -31.15 -15.65
C VAL A 359 7.11 -31.57 -14.31
N ASP A 360 7.58 -30.98 -13.22
CA ASP A 360 7.01 -31.18 -11.88
C ASP A 360 5.83 -30.25 -11.63
N PHE A 361 5.79 -29.11 -12.34
CA PHE A 361 4.67 -28.20 -12.33
C PHE A 361 4.62 -27.32 -13.59
N PHE A 362 3.43 -26.85 -13.93
CA PHE A 362 3.23 -25.75 -14.87
C PHE A 362 2.93 -24.45 -14.13
N MET A 363 3.28 -23.32 -14.72
CA MET A 363 2.80 -22.01 -14.28
C MET A 363 2.10 -21.31 -15.44
N LYS A 364 0.80 -21.07 -15.34
CA LYS A 364 -0.01 -20.60 -16.48
C LYS A 364 -0.81 -19.35 -16.15
N THR A 365 -0.82 -18.38 -17.06
CA THR A 365 -1.68 -17.20 -16.90
C THR A 365 -3.13 -17.64 -16.90
N PHE A 366 -3.88 -17.22 -15.89
CA PHE A 366 -5.25 -17.67 -15.71
C PHE A 366 -6.07 -16.62 -14.95
N HIS A 367 -6.97 -15.98 -15.67
CA HIS A 367 -7.96 -15.03 -15.15
C HIS A 367 -9.14 -14.98 -16.13
N ASP A 368 -10.31 -14.55 -15.65
CA ASP A 368 -11.41 -14.18 -16.53
C ASP A 368 -11.09 -12.88 -17.28
N ASN A 369 -11.88 -12.54 -18.30
CA ASN A 369 -11.73 -11.28 -19.04
C ASN A 369 -12.87 -10.30 -18.74
N LEU A 370 -13.50 -10.42 -17.55
CA LEU A 370 -14.66 -9.64 -17.14
C LEU A 370 -14.26 -8.29 -16.52
N TYR A 371 -13.37 -7.55 -17.17
CA TYR A 371 -12.96 -6.22 -16.77
C TYR A 371 -12.88 -5.29 -17.97
N TRP A 372 -13.26 -4.02 -17.78
CA TRP A 372 -13.41 -3.04 -18.86
C TRP A 372 -12.15 -2.92 -19.73
N SER A 373 -10.97 -2.88 -19.11
CA SER A 373 -9.73 -2.72 -19.88
C SER A 373 -9.27 -3.99 -20.61
N ALA A 374 -10.02 -5.10 -20.61
CA ALA A 374 -9.64 -6.30 -21.36
C ALA A 374 -9.75 -6.04 -22.86
N THR A 375 -8.73 -6.39 -23.64
CA THR A 375 -8.85 -6.38 -25.10
C THR A 375 -9.81 -7.47 -25.53
N THR A 376 -10.76 -7.11 -26.39
CA THR A 376 -11.68 -8.07 -27.00
C THR A 376 -10.91 -9.08 -27.84
N ILE A 377 -11.15 -10.35 -27.60
CA ILE A 377 -10.46 -11.48 -28.23
C ILE A 377 -11.49 -12.55 -28.61
N ASP A 378 -11.12 -13.41 -29.55
CA ASP A 378 -11.85 -14.64 -29.81
C ASP A 378 -11.50 -15.65 -28.70
N PRO A 379 -12.46 -16.13 -27.88
CA PRO A 379 -12.18 -17.10 -26.81
C PRO A 379 -11.72 -18.47 -27.34
N GLU A 380 -11.90 -18.76 -28.63
CA GLU A 380 -11.38 -19.97 -29.29
C GLU A 380 -9.93 -19.77 -29.78
N ASP A 381 -9.46 -18.52 -29.89
CA ASP A 381 -8.08 -18.21 -30.21
C ASP A 381 -7.22 -18.24 -28.93
N SER A 382 -6.22 -19.10 -28.93
CA SER A 382 -5.30 -19.27 -27.80
C SER A 382 -4.02 -18.46 -27.92
N GLU A 383 -3.82 -17.76 -29.04
CA GLU A 383 -2.64 -16.93 -29.30
C GLU A 383 -2.76 -15.56 -28.67
N LEU A 384 -1.63 -15.02 -28.18
CA LEU A 384 -1.63 -13.66 -27.66
C LEU A 384 -1.95 -12.67 -28.79
N PRO A 385 -2.84 -11.70 -28.55
CA PRO A 385 -3.20 -10.70 -29.54
C PRO A 385 -1.99 -9.84 -29.86
N LYS A 386 -1.93 -9.37 -31.11
CA LYS A 386 -0.88 -8.46 -31.55
C LYS A 386 -0.93 -7.18 -30.71
N GLN A 387 0.18 -6.89 -30.03
CA GLN A 387 0.37 -5.63 -29.34
C GLN A 387 0.46 -4.49 -30.36
N GLY A 388 -0.13 -3.35 -30.05
CA GLY A 388 0.06 -2.17 -30.87
C GLY A 388 -0.56 -0.92 -30.27
N LYS A 389 -0.54 0.17 -31.03
CA LYS A 389 -0.87 1.52 -30.52
C LYS A 389 -2.33 1.90 -30.73
N ASP A 390 -3.06 1.13 -31.51
CA ASP A 390 -4.47 1.39 -31.74
C ASP A 390 -5.28 0.98 -30.52
N HIS A 391 -6.31 1.75 -30.21
CA HIS A 391 -7.20 1.49 -29.08
C HIS A 391 -7.80 0.07 -29.09
N ASN A 392 -8.06 -0.48 -30.28
CA ASN A 392 -8.65 -1.80 -30.47
C ASN A 392 -7.62 -2.95 -30.51
N GLN A 393 -6.33 -2.65 -30.34
CA GLN A 393 -5.28 -3.66 -30.23
C GLN A 393 -5.01 -4.02 -28.76
N ALA A 394 -4.14 -5.01 -28.53
CA ALA A 394 -3.69 -5.33 -27.19
C ALA A 394 -2.69 -4.30 -26.67
N ASN A 395 -2.88 -3.90 -25.41
CA ASN A 395 -2.19 -2.80 -24.75
C ASN A 395 -1.69 -3.22 -23.36
N ASP A 396 -0.94 -4.31 -23.27
CA ASP A 396 -0.43 -4.88 -22.00
C ASP A 396 -1.52 -5.11 -20.93
N ASN A 397 -2.71 -5.47 -21.40
CA ASN A 397 -3.94 -5.47 -20.61
C ASN A 397 -4.64 -6.82 -20.56
N ILE A 398 -4.18 -7.81 -21.34
CA ILE A 398 -4.71 -9.17 -21.37
C ILE A 398 -3.57 -10.18 -21.53
N TRP A 399 -3.61 -11.23 -20.71
CA TRP A 399 -2.58 -12.27 -20.69
C TRP A 399 -3.15 -13.69 -20.54
N CYS A 400 -4.47 -13.83 -20.39
CA CYS A 400 -5.22 -15.08 -20.44
C CYS A 400 -6.20 -15.02 -21.61
N MET A 401 -5.94 -15.80 -22.65
CA MET A 401 -6.75 -15.80 -23.86
C MET A 401 -8.07 -16.55 -23.68
N SER A 402 -7.99 -17.74 -23.09
CA SER A 402 -9.18 -18.56 -22.88
C SER A 402 -9.04 -19.34 -21.59
N ALA A 403 -9.73 -18.86 -20.55
CA ALA A 403 -9.85 -19.60 -19.30
C ALA A 403 -10.52 -20.98 -19.50
N PRO A 404 -11.57 -21.14 -20.36
CA PRO A 404 -12.14 -22.45 -20.65
C PRO A 404 -11.13 -23.45 -21.22
N ILE A 405 -10.40 -23.08 -22.29
CA ILE A 405 -9.41 -23.97 -22.93
C ILE A 405 -8.32 -24.40 -21.93
N VAL A 406 -7.84 -23.45 -21.10
CA VAL A 406 -6.83 -23.77 -20.08
C VAL A 406 -7.40 -24.71 -19.01
N ALA A 407 -8.62 -24.45 -18.52
CA ALA A 407 -9.27 -25.28 -17.52
C ALA A 407 -9.53 -26.70 -18.06
N ASP A 408 -10.00 -26.83 -19.30
CA ASP A 408 -10.27 -28.12 -19.95
C ASP A 408 -8.97 -28.91 -20.15
N PHE A 409 -7.89 -28.28 -20.59
CA PHE A 409 -6.58 -28.93 -20.68
C PHE A 409 -6.13 -29.48 -19.32
N PHE A 410 -6.23 -28.68 -18.25
CA PHE A 410 -5.79 -29.09 -16.93
C PHE A 410 -6.75 -30.08 -16.25
N LYS A 411 -8.02 -30.15 -16.66
CA LYS A 411 -8.99 -31.11 -16.14
C LYS A 411 -8.47 -32.55 -16.23
N GLU A 412 -7.89 -32.90 -17.37
CA GLU A 412 -7.32 -34.23 -17.65
C GLU A 412 -5.83 -34.35 -17.26
N ASN A 413 -5.10 -33.22 -17.17
CA ASN A 413 -3.68 -33.22 -16.83
C ASN A 413 -3.46 -33.34 -15.30
N THR A 414 -2.67 -34.32 -14.89
CA THR A 414 -2.37 -34.60 -13.47
C THR A 414 -1.16 -33.85 -12.91
N THR A 415 -0.48 -33.06 -13.74
CA THR A 415 0.65 -32.23 -13.30
C THR A 415 0.14 -31.09 -12.43
N PRO A 416 0.73 -30.82 -11.25
CA PRO A 416 0.42 -29.64 -10.47
C PRO A 416 0.56 -28.36 -11.32
N TRP A 417 -0.32 -27.39 -11.12
CA TRP A 417 -0.13 -26.10 -11.79
C TRP A 417 -0.44 -24.88 -10.93
N ILE A 418 0.32 -23.82 -11.22
CA ILE A 418 0.32 -22.54 -10.53
C ILE A 418 -0.33 -21.50 -11.45
N ALA A 419 -1.51 -21.01 -11.09
CA ALA A 419 -2.14 -19.90 -11.79
C ALA A 419 -1.39 -18.59 -11.49
N TYR A 420 -1.15 -17.76 -12.49
CA TYR A 420 -0.59 -16.41 -12.27
C TYR A 420 -1.30 -15.35 -13.11
N LYS A 421 -1.09 -14.08 -12.74
CA LYS A 421 -1.89 -12.95 -13.23
C LYS A 421 -3.39 -13.08 -12.93
N VAL A 422 -3.73 -13.81 -11.85
CA VAL A 422 -5.12 -14.08 -11.43
C VAL A 422 -5.96 -12.84 -11.15
N LEU A 423 -5.31 -11.69 -10.91
CA LEU A 423 -5.97 -10.41 -10.63
C LEU A 423 -5.95 -9.43 -11.82
N ALA A 424 -5.46 -9.84 -12.99
CA ALA A 424 -5.37 -9.00 -14.20
C ALA A 424 -4.80 -7.58 -13.94
N ALA A 425 -3.66 -7.52 -13.25
CA ALA A 425 -3.01 -6.27 -12.82
C ALA A 425 -3.92 -5.35 -11.98
N GLY A 426 -4.72 -5.94 -11.09
CA GLY A 426 -5.63 -5.24 -10.19
C GLY A 426 -7.00 -4.91 -10.80
N ALA A 427 -7.29 -5.39 -12.01
CA ALA A 427 -8.60 -5.22 -12.64
C ALA A 427 -9.66 -6.19 -12.10
N ILE A 428 -9.24 -7.30 -11.49
CA ILE A 428 -10.12 -8.30 -10.86
C ILE A 428 -9.89 -8.28 -9.36
N LYS A 429 -10.98 -8.36 -8.59
CA LYS A 429 -10.92 -8.41 -7.12
C LYS A 429 -10.28 -9.73 -6.66
N PRO A 430 -9.51 -9.72 -5.55
CA PRO A 430 -8.90 -10.94 -5.03
C PRO A 430 -9.87 -12.09 -4.76
N GLU A 431 -11.07 -11.80 -4.25
CA GLU A 431 -12.09 -12.82 -3.96
C GLU A 431 -12.52 -13.58 -5.22
N ASP A 432 -12.73 -12.84 -6.31
CA ASP A 432 -13.20 -13.37 -7.59
C ASP A 432 -12.05 -14.11 -8.29
N GLY A 433 -10.87 -13.50 -8.38
CA GLY A 433 -9.71 -14.08 -9.06
C GLY A 433 -9.19 -15.35 -8.39
N PHE A 434 -9.12 -15.39 -7.04
CA PHE A 434 -8.68 -16.59 -6.33
C PHE A 434 -9.71 -17.70 -6.42
N ARG A 435 -11.00 -17.38 -6.26
CA ARG A 435 -12.08 -18.38 -6.38
C ARG A 435 -12.07 -18.98 -7.78
N HIS A 436 -12.01 -18.14 -8.82
CA HIS A 436 -11.95 -18.60 -10.20
C HIS A 436 -10.76 -19.53 -10.43
N ALA A 437 -9.55 -19.15 -10.01
CA ALA A 437 -8.36 -19.99 -10.16
C ALA A 437 -8.51 -21.37 -9.49
N PHE A 438 -8.97 -21.41 -8.23
CA PHE A 438 -9.07 -22.67 -7.48
C PHE A 438 -10.26 -23.55 -7.91
N GLU A 439 -11.41 -22.97 -8.25
CA GLU A 439 -12.56 -23.73 -8.76
C GLU A 439 -12.26 -24.31 -10.16
N SER A 440 -11.52 -23.60 -11.00
CA SER A 440 -11.09 -24.07 -12.33
C SER A 440 -9.89 -25.02 -12.32
N GLY A 441 -9.40 -25.44 -11.15
CA GLY A 441 -8.45 -26.55 -11.06
C GLY A 441 -7.01 -26.18 -10.74
N ALA A 442 -6.65 -24.90 -10.53
CA ALA A 442 -5.29 -24.52 -10.13
C ALA A 442 -4.94 -25.08 -8.76
N ASP A 443 -3.74 -25.64 -8.60
CA ASP A 443 -3.28 -26.16 -7.30
C ASP A 443 -2.75 -25.03 -6.41
N PHE A 444 -2.18 -24.01 -7.05
CA PHE A 444 -1.60 -22.83 -6.42
C PHE A 444 -1.91 -21.56 -7.23
N ALA A 445 -1.77 -20.41 -6.60
CA ALA A 445 -1.81 -19.10 -7.25
C ALA A 445 -0.57 -18.26 -6.89
N CYS A 446 0.09 -17.69 -7.89
CA CYS A 446 1.17 -16.72 -7.73
C CYS A 446 0.61 -15.30 -7.88
N VAL A 447 0.70 -14.51 -6.80
CA VAL A 447 -0.02 -13.24 -6.68
C VAL A 447 0.96 -12.12 -6.34
N GLY A 448 1.06 -11.14 -7.23
CA GLY A 448 1.73 -9.88 -6.90
C GLY A 448 0.86 -9.06 -5.95
N MET A 449 1.42 -8.70 -4.80
CA MET A 449 0.72 -7.95 -3.76
C MET A 449 1.65 -6.91 -3.12
N PHE A 450 1.08 -5.75 -2.77
CA PHE A 450 1.74 -4.80 -1.88
C PHE A 450 1.67 -5.28 -0.44
N ASP A 451 2.56 -4.78 0.43
CA ASP A 451 2.56 -5.05 1.87
C ASP A 451 1.18 -4.86 2.50
N PHE A 452 0.51 -3.74 2.20
CA PHE A 452 -0.84 -3.43 2.70
C PHE A 452 -1.95 -4.35 2.15
N GLN A 453 -1.66 -5.22 1.19
CA GLN A 453 -2.62 -6.20 0.65
C GLN A 453 -2.36 -7.63 1.16
N VAL A 454 -1.21 -7.90 1.79
CA VAL A 454 -0.80 -9.27 2.13
C VAL A 454 -1.81 -9.94 3.07
N ILE A 455 -2.19 -9.26 4.15
CA ILE A 455 -3.12 -9.80 5.16
C ILE A 455 -4.50 -10.06 4.54
N ASP A 456 -4.97 -9.15 3.70
CA ASP A 456 -6.27 -9.24 3.05
C ASP A 456 -6.33 -10.43 2.11
N ASN A 457 -5.35 -10.51 1.23
CA ASN A 457 -5.23 -11.60 0.27
C ASN A 457 -5.05 -12.94 0.98
N ALA A 458 -4.33 -12.98 2.10
CA ALA A 458 -4.20 -14.17 2.93
C ALA A 458 -5.53 -14.60 3.57
N ASN A 459 -6.29 -13.65 4.12
CA ASN A 459 -7.61 -13.91 4.70
C ASN A 459 -8.62 -14.39 3.66
N ILE A 460 -8.61 -13.77 2.47
CA ILE A 460 -9.47 -14.15 1.35
C ILE A 460 -9.12 -15.56 0.87
N ALA A 461 -7.82 -15.86 0.70
CA ALA A 461 -7.37 -17.20 0.35
C ALA A 461 -7.77 -18.23 1.41
N TYR A 462 -7.61 -17.90 2.70
CA TYR A 462 -8.02 -18.75 3.81
C TYR A 462 -9.51 -19.07 3.76
N ASP A 463 -10.37 -18.05 3.61
CA ASP A 463 -11.81 -18.26 3.56
C ASP A 463 -12.22 -19.09 2.35
N ILE A 464 -11.65 -18.82 1.17
CA ILE A 464 -11.96 -19.53 -0.08
C ILE A 464 -11.56 -21.01 0.04
N LEU A 465 -10.34 -21.30 0.50
CA LEU A 465 -9.81 -22.67 0.60
C LEU A 465 -10.47 -23.49 1.72
N ASN A 466 -11.09 -22.85 2.70
CA ASN A 466 -11.91 -23.51 3.72
C ASN A 466 -13.42 -23.48 3.40
N SER A 467 -13.82 -22.89 2.27
CA SER A 467 -15.20 -22.90 1.79
C SER A 467 -15.50 -24.14 0.95
N ASN A 468 -16.78 -24.36 0.64
CA ASN A 468 -17.17 -25.39 -0.32
C ASN A 468 -16.84 -24.93 -1.75
N LEU A 469 -15.64 -25.26 -2.25
CA LEU A 469 -15.21 -24.93 -3.60
C LEU A 469 -15.91 -25.81 -4.63
N LYS A 470 -16.45 -25.19 -5.68
CA LYS A 470 -17.00 -25.89 -6.85
C LYS A 470 -15.88 -26.37 -7.78
N ARG A 471 -14.99 -27.19 -7.23
CA ARG A 471 -13.80 -27.69 -7.93
C ARG A 471 -14.02 -29.12 -8.39
N GLU A 472 -13.95 -29.35 -9.71
CA GLU A 472 -14.04 -30.70 -10.29
C GLU A 472 -12.69 -31.44 -10.28
N ARG A 473 -11.61 -30.73 -10.61
CA ARG A 473 -10.25 -31.29 -10.69
C ARG A 473 -9.73 -31.64 -9.30
N LYS A 474 -9.13 -32.81 -9.10
CA LYS A 474 -8.47 -33.15 -7.83
C LYS A 474 -7.29 -32.20 -7.54
N TRP A 475 -6.88 -32.10 -6.28
CA TRP A 475 -5.62 -31.47 -5.93
C TRP A 475 -4.48 -32.43 -6.27
N TYR A 476 -3.58 -32.01 -7.15
CA TYR A 476 -2.33 -32.71 -7.46
C TYR A 476 -1.13 -32.04 -6.81
N GLY A 477 -1.32 -30.77 -6.44
CA GLY A 477 -0.39 -29.97 -5.67
C GLY A 477 -0.89 -29.62 -4.28
#